data_AF-A5N2G5-F1
#
_entry.id   AF-A5N2G5-F1
#
_cell.length_a   1.000
_cell.length_b   1.000
_cell.length_c   1.000
_cell.angle_alpha   90.00
_cell.angle_beta   90.00
_cell.angle_gamma   90.00
#
_symmetry.space_group_name_H-M   'P 1'
#
loop_
_entity.id
_entity.type
_entity.pdbx_description
1 polymer ?
#
loop_
_entity_poly.entity_id
_entity_poly.type
_entity_poly.pdbx_seq_one_letter_code
_entity_poly.pdbx_strand_id
1 'polypeptide(L)' 'MFNATEVKGFNKLSNADKELFKKFCEKFYNAWEFPDKHKPVKISRMNEKHLKVTLNDGVWLHITKDCEWY' A
#
# COMPACT_ATOMS: atom_id res chain seq x y z
N MET A 1 2.06 -3.57 14.75
CA MET A 1 2.72 -3.72 13.42
C MET A 1 1.63 -3.97 12.39
N PHE A 2 1.56 -3.20 11.31
CA PHE A 2 0.49 -3.34 10.31
C PHE A 2 0.64 -4.66 9.54
N ASN A 3 -0.44 -5.43 9.44
CA ASN A 3 -0.43 -6.67 8.68
C ASN A 3 -0.86 -6.44 7.22
N ALA A 4 0.11 -6.29 6.33
CA ALA A 4 -0.11 -6.08 4.91
C ALA A 4 -0.83 -7.25 4.22
N THR A 5 -0.79 -8.46 4.80
CA THR A 5 -1.37 -9.66 4.19
C THR A 5 -2.89 -9.71 4.24
N GLU A 6 -3.51 -8.97 5.17
CA GLU A 6 -4.97 -8.88 5.32
C GLU A 6 -5.61 -7.87 4.36
N VAL A 7 -4.78 -7.09 3.66
CA VAL A 7 -5.25 -6.07 2.72
C VAL A 7 -5.89 -6.72 1.51
N LYS A 8 -7.12 -6.30 1.18
CA LYS A 8 -7.88 -6.85 0.07
C LYS A 8 -7.11 -6.67 -1.23
N GLY A 9 -6.77 -7.78 -1.88
CA GLY A 9 -6.03 -7.79 -3.15
C GLY A 9 -4.53 -8.09 -3.02
N PHE A 10 -3.98 -8.11 -1.80
CA PHE A 10 -2.57 -8.46 -1.57
C PHE A 10 -2.20 -9.82 -2.15
N ASN A 11 -3.07 -10.83 -1.97
CA ASN A 11 -2.83 -12.18 -2.49
C ASN A 11 -2.79 -12.26 -4.02
N LYS A 12 -3.36 -11.27 -4.73
CA LYS A 12 -3.36 -11.18 -6.19
C LYS A 12 -2.11 -10.51 -6.77
N LEU A 13 -1.25 -9.95 -5.91
CA LEU A 13 -0.02 -9.31 -6.31
C LEU A 13 1.07 -10.33 -6.63
N SER A 14 2.00 -9.94 -7.50
CA SER A 14 3.25 -10.69 -7.71
C SER A 14 4.11 -10.65 -6.44
N ASN A 15 5.10 -11.55 -6.32
CA ASN A 15 5.99 -11.55 -5.16
C ASN A 15 6.75 -10.22 -5.00
N ALA A 16 7.23 -9.64 -6.11
CA ALA A 16 7.87 -8.33 -6.12
C ALA A 16 6.94 -7.21 -5.62
N ASP A 17 5.67 -7.22 -6.05
CA ASP A 17 4.69 -6.22 -5.62
C ASP A 17 4.26 -6.38 -4.17
N LYS A 18 4.24 -7.63 -3.66
CA LYS A 18 4.01 -7.91 -2.24
C LYS A 18 5.13 -7.32 -1.39
N GLU A 19 6.38 -7.49 -1.80
CA GLU A 19 7.52 -6.89 -1.11
C GLU A 19 7.51 -5.37 -1.17
N LEU A 20 7.20 -4.79 -2.34
CA LEU A 20 7.05 -3.35 -2.51
C LEU A 20 5.94 -2.80 -1.58
N PHE A 21 4.79 -3.48 -1.54
CA PHE A 21 3.69 -3.06 -0.68
C PHE A 21 4.04 -3.15 0.81
N LYS A 22 4.76 -4.19 1.25
CA LYS A 22 5.25 -4.29 2.64
C LYS A 22 6.15 -3.10 2.99
N LYS A 23 7.14 -2.80 2.15
CA LYS A 23 8.04 -1.63 2.33
C LYS A 23 7.27 -0.32 2.35
N PHE A 24 6.24 -0.19 1.50
CA PHE A 24 5.36 0.97 1.51
C PHE A 24 4.65 1.09 2.85
N CYS A 25 4.07 0.01 3.38
CA CYS A 25 3.39 0.06 4.67
C CYS A 25 4.35 0.45 5.81
N GLU A 26 5.58 -0.06 5.82
CA GLU A 26 6.58 0.36 6.82
C GLU A 26 6.88 1.86 6.73
N LYS A 27 7.15 2.39 5.53
CA LYS A 27 7.38 3.84 5.34
C LYS A 27 6.14 4.68 5.67
N PHE A 28 4.97 4.22 5.25
CA PHE A 28 3.69 4.90 5.43
C PHE A 28 3.38 5.09 6.93
N TYR A 29 3.51 4.02 7.72
CA TYR A 29 3.26 4.08 9.17
C TYR A 29 4.31 4.90 9.94
N ASN A 30 5.50 5.08 9.38
CA ASN A 30 6.54 5.96 9.95
C ASN A 30 6.40 7.43 9.53
N ALA A 31 5.83 7.70 8.34
CA ALA A 31 5.73 9.05 7.79
C ALA A 31 4.48 9.82 8.24
N TRP A 32 3.40 9.12 8.62
CA TRP A 32 2.14 9.72 9.01
C TRP A 32 2.02 9.84 10.54
N GLU A 33 1.54 10.98 11.03
CA GLU A 33 1.34 11.24 12.46
C GLU A 33 0.18 10.39 13.05
N PHE A 34 -0.85 10.07 12.25
CA PHE A 34 -1.99 9.24 12.64
C PHE A 34 -2.30 8.14 11.59
N PRO A 35 -1.43 7.12 11.45
CA PRO A 35 -1.51 6.16 10.35
C PRO A 35 -2.74 5.23 10.42
N ASP A 36 -3.29 5.00 11.61
CA ASP A 36 -4.52 4.19 11.79
C ASP A 36 -5.77 4.82 11.14
N LYS A 37 -5.81 6.16 11.04
CA LYS A 37 -6.90 6.87 10.33
C LYS A 37 -6.81 6.76 8.82
N HIS A 38 -5.65 6.36 8.31
CA HIS A 38 -5.34 6.25 6.88
C HIS A 38 -4.87 4.84 6.54
N LYS A 39 -5.39 3.82 7.25
CA LYS A 39 -4.97 2.43 7.12
C LYS A 39 -5.26 1.91 5.71
N PRO A 40 -4.29 1.25 5.03
CA PRO A 40 -4.54 0.59 3.75
C PRO A 40 -5.58 -0.53 3.89
N VAL A 41 -6.66 -0.48 3.10
CA VAL A 41 -7.74 -1.48 3.11
C VAL A 41 -7.82 -2.30 1.82
N LYS A 42 -7.33 -1.74 0.71
CA LYS A 42 -7.33 -2.41 -0.59
C LYS A 42 -6.07 -2.09 -1.37
N ILE A 43 -5.55 -3.06 -2.09
CA ILE A 43 -4.43 -2.91 -3.01
C ILE A 43 -4.75 -3.57 -4.35
N SER A 44 -4.38 -2.91 -5.43
CA SER A 44 -4.56 -3.43 -6.78
C SER A 44 -3.46 -2.95 -7.71
N ARG A 45 -3.02 -3.81 -8.62
CA ARG A 45 -2.17 -3.43 -9.74
C ARG A 45 -3.01 -2.57 -10.69
N MET A 46 -2.60 -1.33 -10.94
CA MET A 46 -3.33 -0.43 -11.84
C MET A 46 -2.72 -0.42 -13.24
N ASN A 47 -1.40 -0.46 -13.32
CA ASN A 47 -0.61 -0.55 -14.55
C ASN A 47 0.75 -1.20 -14.24
N GLU A 48 1.58 -1.44 -15.26
CA GLU A 48 2.90 -2.08 -15.10
C GLU A 48 3.88 -1.30 -14.21
N LYS A 49 3.55 -0.03 -13.92
CA LYS A 49 4.42 0.89 -13.19
C LYS A 49 3.97 1.15 -11.75
N HIS A 50 2.69 1.02 -11.43
CA HIS A 50 2.16 1.46 -10.14
C HIS A 50 1.20 0.48 -9.49
N LEU A 51 1.23 0.48 -8.16
CA LEU A 51 0.21 -0.13 -7.30
C LEU A 51 -0.74 0.95 -6.80
N LYS A 52 -2.04 0.71 -6.92
CA LYS A 52 -3.08 1.56 -6.34
C LYS A 52 -3.48 1.02 -4.97
N VAL A 53 -3.22 1.81 -3.93
CA VAL A 53 -3.65 1.56 -2.56
C VAL A 53 -4.90 2.38 -2.30
N THR A 54 -5.92 1.80 -1.67
CA THR A 54 -7.05 2.55 -1.11
C THR A 54 -6.96 2.45 0.41
N LEU A 55 -7.12 3.60 1.06
CA LEU A 55 -7.10 3.77 2.50
C LEU A 55 -8.55 3.74 3.03
N ASN A 56 -8.71 3.56 4.35
CA ASN A 56 -10.02 3.45 5.01
C ASN A 56 -10.84 4.75 5.01
N ASP A 57 -10.19 5.90 4.87
CA ASP A 57 -10.83 7.22 4.74
C ASP A 57 -11.34 7.52 3.32
N GLY A 58 -11.12 6.60 2.37
CA GLY A 58 -11.51 6.76 0.97
C GLY A 58 -10.45 7.39 0.08
N VAL A 59 -9.32 7.84 0.64
CA VAL A 59 -8.16 8.30 -0.13
C VAL A 59 -7.50 7.11 -0.82
N TRP A 60 -6.86 7.37 -1.95
CA TRP A 60 -6.10 6.38 -2.67
C TRP A 60 -4.76 6.96 -3.11
N LEU A 61 -3.74 6.11 -3.10
CA LEU A 61 -2.35 6.48 -3.38
C LEU A 61 -1.79 5.60 -4.49
N HIS A 62 -0.94 6.17 -5.33
CA HIS A 62 -0.13 5.43 -6.29
C HIS A 62 1.24 5.16 -5.70
N ILE A 63 1.60 3.89 -5.53
CA ILE A 63 2.97 3.50 -5.16
C ILE A 63 3.78 3.30 -6.44
N THR A 64 4.92 3.99 -6.53
CA THR A 64 5.94 3.78 -7.57
C THR A 64 6.84 2.58 -7.24
N LYS A 65 7.65 2.11 -8.21
CA LYS A 65 8.61 1.02 -7.96
C LYS A 65 9.67 1.38 -6.92
N ASP A 66 9.95 2.67 -6.76
CA ASP A 66 10.91 3.22 -5.79
C ASP A 66 10.32 3.38 -4.38
N CYS A 67 9.10 2.90 -4.16
CA CYS A 67 8.39 2.98 -2.88
C CYS A 67 8.14 4.44 -2.46
N GLU A 68 7.87 5.30 -3.44
CA GLU A 68 7.33 6.64 -3.28
C GLU A 68 5.82 6.62 -3.55
N TRP A 69 5.07 7.57 -3.01
CA TRP A 69 3.62 7.66 -3.21
C TRP A 69 3.10 9.07 -3.42
N TYR A 70 2.06 9.21 -4.24
CA TYR A 70 1.32 10.44 -4.51
C TYR A 70 -0.18 10.16 -4.77
#